data_AF-A0A6B9Z8I6-F1
#
_entry.id   AF-A0A6B9Z8I6-F1
#
_cell.length_a   1.000
_cell.length_b   1.000
_cell.length_c   1.000
_cell.angle_alpha   90.00
_cell.angle_beta   90.00
_cell.angle_gamma   90.00
#
_symmetry.space_group_name_H-M   'P 1'
#
loop_
_entity.id
_entity.type
_entity.pdbx_description
1 polymer ?
#
loop_
_entity_poly.entity_id
_entity_poly.type
_entity_poly.pdbx_seq_one_letter_code
_entity_poly.pdbx_strand_id
1 'polypeptide(L)'
;MSNYMISIANDDLPKDGTIHDRRSKLKVKASGFFRSHLKPREGEVRFFVTAGNETLAFETEGYKRHRQLLILQMISRYCVYLGLFEAQIHSTYPG
;
A
#
# COMPACT_ATOMS: atom_id res chain seq x y z
N MET A 1 11.05 15.00 7.45
CA MET A 1 10.46 13.65 7.44
C MET A 1 8.96 13.78 7.22
N SER A 2 8.36 13.05 6.29
CA SER A 2 6.91 13.04 6.13
C SER A 2 6.27 12.24 7.25
N ASN A 3 5.30 12.82 7.95
CA ASN A 3 4.53 12.15 9.00
C ASN A 3 3.34 11.46 8.35
N TYR A 4 3.46 10.17 8.06
CA TYR A 4 2.34 9.38 7.59
C TYR A 4 1.51 8.90 8.77
N MET A 5 0.19 8.91 8.60
CA MET A 5 -0.73 8.27 9.53
C MET A 5 -1.05 6.88 8.97
N ILE A 6 -0.74 5.84 9.74
CA ILE A 6 -1.06 4.45 9.40
C ILE A 6 -2.28 4.06 10.23
N SER A 7 -3.34 3.61 9.56
CA SER A 7 -4.56 3.09 10.17
C SER A 7 -4.72 1.65 9.73
N ILE A 8 -4.73 0.70 10.67
CA ILE A 8 -4.92 -0.72 10.40
C ILE A 8 -6.25 -1.14 11.00
N ALA A 9 -7.04 -1.91 10.26
CA ALA A 9 -8.29 -2.45 10.78
C ALA A 9 -7.98 -3.50 11.86
N ASN A 10 -8.78 -3.51 12.93
CA ASN A 10 -8.62 -4.48 14.03
C ASN A 10 -9.36 -5.80 13.73
N ASP A 11 -9.64 -6.07 12.45
CA ASP A 11 -10.43 -7.20 11.98
C ASP A 11 -9.53 -8.44 11.75
N ASP A 12 -10.14 -9.60 11.48
CA ASP A 12 -9.49 -10.91 11.30
C ASP A 12 -8.36 -10.98 10.25
N LEU A 13 -8.16 -9.93 9.45
CA LEU A 13 -7.06 -9.82 8.48
C LEU A 13 -6.04 -8.77 8.96
N PRO A 14 -4.93 -9.19 9.61
CA PRO A 14 -4.04 -8.31 10.36
C PRO A 14 -3.23 -7.29 9.52
N LYS A 15 -3.55 -7.14 8.23
CA LYS A 15 -2.74 -6.40 7.24
C LYS A 15 -3.54 -5.45 6.37
N ASP A 16 -4.86 -5.43 6.50
CA ASP A 16 -5.73 -4.46 5.82
C ASP A 16 -5.59 -3.09 6.50
N GLY A 17 -5.27 -2.06 5.73
CA GLY A 17 -4.97 -0.75 6.31
C GLY A 17 -4.89 0.37 5.30
N THR A 18 -4.66 1.58 5.78
CA THR A 18 -4.48 2.78 4.95
C THR A 18 -3.35 3.62 5.49
N ILE A 19 -2.47 4.04 4.59
CA ILE A 19 -1.40 5.00 4.83
C ILE A 19 -1.87 6.34 4.25
N HIS A 20 -1.92 7.37 5.08
CA HIS A 20 -2.37 8.69 4.66
C HIS A 20 -1.25 9.73 4.79
N ASP A 21 -0.95 10.40 3.68
CA ASP A 21 -0.12 11.61 3.67
C ASP A 21 -1.02 12.85 3.54
N ARG A 22 -1.25 13.55 4.66
CA ARG A 22 -2.11 14.75 4.70
C ARG A 22 -1.62 15.84 3.76
N ARG A 23 -0.31 15.96 3.53
CA ARG A 23 0.28 17.05 2.75
C ARG A 23 -0.04 16.90 1.26
N SER A 24 0.10 15.70 0.70
CA SER A 24 -0.26 15.43 -0.69
C SER A 24 -1.72 15.02 -0.88
N LYS A 25 -2.46 14.79 0.22
CA LYS A 25 -3.80 14.18 0.23
C LYS A 25 -3.82 12.78 -0.38
N LEU A 26 -2.66 12.14 -0.50
CA LEU A 26 -2.52 10.78 -1.01
C LEU A 26 -2.91 9.77 0.07
N LYS A 27 -3.77 8.83 -0.32
CA LYS A 27 -4.06 7.63 0.46
C LYS A 27 -3.51 6.43 -0.29
N VAL A 28 -2.86 5.52 0.44
CA VAL A 28 -2.45 4.21 -0.07
C VAL A 28 -3.11 3.16 0.80
N LYS A 29 -4.02 2.38 0.22
CA LYS A 29 -4.75 1.31 0.89
C LYS A 29 -3.99 0.01 0.71
N ALA A 30 -3.72 -0.70 1.80
CA ALA A 30 -3.18 -2.04 1.81
C ALA A 30 -4.32 -3.05 1.99
N SER A 31 -4.31 -4.13 1.22
CA SER A 31 -5.25 -5.23 1.38
C SER A 31 -4.59 -6.58 1.10
N GLY A 32 -5.07 -7.64 1.76
CA GLY A 32 -4.70 -9.01 1.39
C GLY A 32 -5.03 -9.31 -0.09
N PHE A 33 -4.19 -10.11 -0.75
CA PHE A 33 -4.34 -10.42 -2.20
C PHE A 33 -5.72 -10.98 -2.58
N PHE A 34 -6.31 -11.83 -1.74
CA PHE A 34 -7.63 -12.42 -1.98
C PHE A 34 -8.79 -11.41 -1.97
N ARG A 35 -8.57 -10.17 -1.52
CA ARG A 35 -9.58 -9.08 -1.52
C ARG A 35 -9.34 -8.02 -2.60
N SER A 36 -8.24 -8.05 -3.35
CA SER A 36 -7.89 -6.99 -4.31
C SER A 36 -8.64 -7.08 -5.66
N HIS A 37 -9.94 -7.40 -5.62
CA HIS A 37 -10.84 -7.42 -6.78
C HIS A 37 -11.18 -6.01 -7.32
N LEU A 38 -10.67 -4.95 -6.69
CA LEU A 38 -10.95 -3.57 -7.07
C LEU A 38 -10.13 -3.17 -8.30
N LYS A 39 -10.71 -3.17 -9.51
CA LYS A 39 -10.04 -2.50 -10.64
C LYS A 39 -9.61 -1.09 -10.21
N PRO A 40 -8.35 -0.69 -10.39
CA PRO A 40 -7.92 0.67 -10.07
C PRO A 40 -8.83 1.65 -10.80
N ARG A 41 -9.29 2.71 -10.13
CA ARG A 41 -10.03 3.76 -10.82
C ARG A 41 -9.10 4.50 -11.76
N GLU A 42 -9.67 5.25 -12.70
CA GLU A 42 -8.89 6.03 -13.66
C GLU A 42 -7.92 6.98 -12.91
N GLY A 43 -6.62 6.86 -13.21
CA GLY A 43 -5.59 7.61 -12.49
C GLY A 43 -5.39 7.13 -11.05
N GLU A 44 -5.53 5.82 -10.79
CA GLU A 44 -5.01 5.15 -9.59
C GLU A 44 -3.95 4.13 -9.99
N VAL A 45 -2.92 3.96 -9.17
CA VAL A 45 -1.85 2.97 -9.39
C VAL A 45 -1.87 1.90 -8.33
N ARG A 46 -1.47 0.70 -8.73
CA ARG A 46 -1.36 -0.46 -7.86
C ARG A 46 0.09 -0.92 -7.74
N PHE A 47 0.46 -1.34 -6.54
CA PHE A 47 1.70 -2.03 -6.23
C PHE A 47 1.38 -3.34 -5.51
N PHE A 48 2.31 -4.28 -5.56
CA PHE A 48 2.24 -5.52 -4.82
C PHE A 48 3.46 -5.64 -3.94
N VAL A 49 3.31 -6.23 -2.76
CA VAL A 49 4.42 -6.52 -1.87
C VAL A 49 4.43 -7.99 -1.55
N THR A 50 5.56 -8.65 -1.79
CA THR A 50 5.79 -10.04 -1.41
C THR A 50 6.69 -10.11 -0.21
N ALA A 51 6.32 -10.89 0.80
CA ALA A 51 7.14 -11.18 1.97
C ALA A 51 6.96 -12.66 2.37
N GLY A 52 7.94 -13.50 2.02
CA GLY A 52 7.81 -14.95 2.17
C GLY A 52 6.64 -15.50 1.34
N ASN A 53 5.69 -16.16 2.01
CA ASN A 53 4.51 -16.77 1.38
C ASN A 53 3.31 -15.82 1.26
N GLU A 54 3.51 -14.53 1.53
CA GLU A 54 2.43 -13.56 1.58
C GLU A 54 2.57 -12.50 0.49
N THR A 55 1.43 -12.14 -0.09
CA THR A 55 1.32 -11.02 -1.02
C THR A 55 0.27 -10.03 -0.53
N LEU A 56 0.67 -8.77 -0.44
CA LEU A 56 -0.19 -7.63 -0.14
C LEU A 56 -0.36 -6.78 -1.40
N ALA A 57 -1.58 -6.30 -1.65
CA ALA A 57 -1.85 -5.33 -2.69
C ALA A 57 -1.94 -3.93 -2.08
N PHE A 58 -1.38 -2.93 -2.76
CA PHE A 58 -1.43 -1.53 -2.39
C PHE A 58 -2.05 -0.71 -3.51
N GLU A 59 -3.12 0.02 -3.21
CA GLU A 59 -3.85 0.83 -4.18
C GLU A 59 -3.91 2.29 -3.73
N THR A 60 -3.65 3.22 -4.65
CA THR A 60 -3.77 4.65 -4.35
C THR A 60 -5.20 5.14 -4.51
N GLU A 61 -5.65 6.02 -3.62
CA GLU A 61 -6.93 6.73 -3.77
C GLU A 61 -6.73 8.24 -3.71
N GLY A 62 -7.42 8.97 -4.59
CA GLY A 62 -7.75 10.39 -4.37
C GLY A 62 -6.76 11.44 -4.88
N TYR A 63 -5.88 11.15 -5.85
CA TYR A 63 -4.94 12.14 -6.35
C TYR A 63 -4.59 12.02 -7.85
N LYS A 64 -4.64 13.15 -8.58
CA LYS A 64 -4.50 13.23 -10.05
C LYS A 64 -3.05 13.22 -10.58
N ARG A 65 -2.03 13.26 -9.71
CA ARG A 65 -0.61 13.41 -10.12
C ARG A 65 0.28 12.38 -9.42
N HIS A 66 0.44 11.20 -9.99
CA HIS A 66 1.17 10.11 -9.34
C HIS A 66 2.63 10.47 -9.03
N ARG A 67 3.01 10.33 -7.76
CA ARG A 67 4.38 10.47 -7.27
C ARG A 67 4.89 9.09 -6.88
N GLN A 68 5.38 8.33 -7.86
CA GLN A 68 5.82 6.95 -7.64
C GLN A 68 6.77 6.83 -6.44
N LEU A 69 7.74 7.74 -6.31
CA LEU A 69 8.66 7.77 -5.18
C LEU A 69 7.96 7.93 -3.82
N LEU A 70 6.93 8.80 -3.73
CA LEU A 70 6.18 9.00 -2.49
C LEU A 70 5.39 7.74 -2.12
N ILE A 71 4.77 7.10 -3.12
CA ILE A 71 4.00 5.87 -2.91
C ILE A 71 4.92 4.76 -2.43
N LEU A 72 6.07 4.57 -3.07
CA LEU A 72 7.07 3.58 -2.65
C LEU A 72 7.55 3.86 -1.21
N GLN A 73 7.81 5.12 -0.86
CA GLN A 73 8.17 5.48 0.52
C GLN A 73 7.06 5.17 1.52
N MET A 74 5.79 5.43 1.16
CA MET A 74 4.65 5.10 2.01
C MET A 74 4.55 3.58 2.22
N ILE A 75 4.63 2.81 1.14
CA ILE A 75 4.61 1.33 1.18
C ILE A 75 5.76 0.81 2.04
N SER A 76 7.00 1.26 1.82
CA SER A 76 8.15 0.85 2.63
C SER A 76 7.94 1.12 4.12
N ARG A 77 7.36 2.25 4.49
CA ARG A 77 7.06 2.54 5.91
C ARG A 77 6.01 1.60 6.48
N TYR A 78 5.02 1.22 5.69
CA TYR A 78 4.01 0.25 6.12
C TYR A 78 4.61 -1.14 6.30
N CYS A 79 5.49 -1.57 5.40
CA CYS A 79 6.24 -2.83 5.56
C CYS A 79 7.06 -2.83 6.85
N VAL A 80 7.78 -1.75 7.15
CA VAL A 80 8.53 -1.60 8.40
C VAL A 80 7.59 -1.65 9.62
N TYR A 81 6.44 -0.97 9.57
CA TYR A 81 5.45 -1.00 10.64
C TYR A 81 4.93 -2.42 10.91
N LEU A 82 4.75 -3.22 9.85
CA LEU A 82 4.34 -4.63 9.94
C LEU A 82 5.50 -5.60 10.25
N GLY A 83 6.75 -5.14 10.35
CA GLY A 83 7.93 -6.00 10.54
C GLY A 83 8.34 -6.80 9.30
N LEU A 84 7.90 -6.42 8.10
CA LEU A 84 8.20 -7.10 6.83
C LEU A 84 9.51 -6.57 6.23
N PHE A 85 10.65 -6.92 6.82
CA PHE A 85 11.96 -6.38 6.43
C PHE A 85 12.51 -6.92 5.10
N GLU A 86 12.11 -8.13 4.72
CA GLU A 86 12.52 -8.77 3.45
C GLU A 86 11.50 -8.53 2.32
N ALA A 87 10.56 -7.60 2.52
CA ALA A 87 9.51 -7.29 1.58
C ALA A 87 10.08 -6.74 0.25
N GLN A 88 9.59 -7.28 -0.86
CA GLN A 88 9.88 -6.77 -2.20
C GLN A 88 8.65 -6.06 -2.76
N ILE A 89 8.85 -4.88 -3.35
CA ILE A 89 7.77 -4.07 -3.93
C ILE A 89 7.78 -4.23 -5.46
N HIS A 90 6.63 -4.59 -6.01
CA HIS A 90 6.43 -4.83 -7.44
C HIS A 90 5.38 -3.86 -8.00
N SER A 91 5.63 -3.29 -9.17
CA SER A 91 4.65 -2.46 -9.90
C SER A 91 3.61 -3.27 -10.67
N THR A 92 3.85 -4.57 -10.82
CA THR A 92 2.97 -5.54 -11.50
C THR A 92 2.80 -6.76 -10.61
N TYR A 93 1.78 -7.57 -10.86
CA TYR A 93 1.56 -8.79 -10.09
C TYR A 93 2.78 -9.73 -10.23
N PRO A 94 3.43 -10.12 -9.11
CA PRO A 94 4.49 -11.12 -9.15
C PRO A 94 3.83 -12.49 -9.35
N GLY A 95 4.08 -13.09 -10.52
CA GLY A 95 3.58 -14.42 -10.90
C GLY A 95 4.35 -15.56 -10.24
#